data_AF-A0A9D6FBE9-F1
#
_entry.id   AF-A0A9D6FBE9-F1
#
_cell.length_a   1.000
_cell.length_b   1.000
_cell.length_c   1.000
_cell.angle_alpha   90.00
_cell.angle_beta   90.00
_cell.angle_gamma   90.00
#
_symmetry.space_group_name_H-M   'P 1'
#
loop_
_entity.id
_entity.type
_entity.pdbx_description
1 polymer ?
#
loop_
_entity_poly.entity_id
_entity_poly.type
_entity_poly.pdbx_seq_one_letter_code
_entity_poly.pdbx_strand_id
1 'polypeptide(L)'
;MLTSDAGMYGYMYPLNTEKFSAKPLQELSLRVNLSGRERLKTIFSPTHEVTTKREGDRTATISFQGSNVKPDIDFVLYFHTDTDPVGLSMLAHRPRGEDGYFLISAAPDYASGSDQVLPKDITFVADTSGSMTEGKLDQARKALLFCLDNLNSQDRFEVIRFST
;
A
#
# COMPACT_ATOMS: atom_id res chain seq x y z
N MET A 1 22.06 10.39 -12.87
CA MET A 1 20.59 10.26 -12.98
C MET A 1 20.24 8.79 -12.80
N LEU A 2 19.15 8.48 -12.11
CA LEU A 2 18.67 7.10 -12.01
C LEU A 2 18.13 6.67 -13.39
N THR A 3 18.48 5.46 -13.82
CA THR A 3 17.98 4.88 -15.07
C THR A 3 16.64 4.22 -14.80
N SER A 4 15.65 4.53 -15.64
CA SER A 4 14.36 3.83 -15.63
C SER A 4 14.39 2.64 -16.58
N ASP A 5 13.79 1.53 -16.16
CA ASP A 5 13.36 0.45 -17.05
C ASP A 5 11.84 0.36 -16.99
N ALA A 6 11.17 0.61 -18.11
CA ALA A 6 9.71 0.67 -18.21
C ALA A 6 9.03 1.51 -17.09
N GLY A 7 9.55 2.70 -16.81
CA GLY A 7 9.02 3.62 -15.77
C GLY A 7 9.42 3.25 -14.34
N MET A 8 10.05 2.09 -14.12
CA MET A 8 10.53 1.66 -12.81
C MET A 8 11.96 2.16 -12.59
N TYR A 9 12.18 2.79 -11.45
CA TYR A 9 13.48 3.24 -10.99
C TYR A 9 13.95 2.39 -9.82
N GLY A 10 15.20 1.95 -9.88
CA GLY A 10 15.87 1.28 -8.77
C GLY A 10 16.89 2.21 -8.12
N TYR A 11 16.82 2.33 -6.80
CA TYR A 11 17.86 2.95 -5.98
C TYR A 11 18.44 1.90 -5.02
N MET A 12 19.76 1.76 -5.02
CA MET A 12 20.48 0.88 -4.11
C MET A 12 21.43 1.71 -3.25
N TYR A 13 21.30 1.56 -1.94
CA TYR A 13 22.27 2.05 -0.98
C TYR A 13 23.09 0.85 -0.46
N PRO A 14 24.43 0.88 -0.59
CA PRO A 14 25.30 -0.22 -0.18
C PRO A 14 25.37 -0.30 1.35
N LEU A 15 24.31 -0.81 1.97
CA LEU A 15 24.24 -0.98 3.42
C LEU A 15 25.12 -2.15 3.87
N ASN A 16 25.32 -3.15 3.01
CA ASN A 16 26.10 -4.33 3.32
C ASN A 16 27.59 -4.04 3.58
N THR A 17 28.10 -2.86 3.20
CA THR A 17 29.49 -2.48 3.45
C THR A 17 29.73 -2.19 4.92
N GLU A 18 28.67 -2.01 5.71
CA GLU A 18 28.72 -1.94 7.18
C GLU A 18 28.88 -3.32 7.84
N LYS A 19 28.97 -4.42 7.08
CA LYS A 19 29.34 -5.77 7.57
C LYS A 19 30.68 -5.81 8.31
N PHE A 20 31.56 -4.84 8.08
CA PHE A 20 32.83 -4.71 8.79
C PHE A 20 32.68 -4.13 10.20
N SER A 21 31.48 -3.68 10.59
CA SER A 21 31.17 -3.40 11.98
C SER A 21 31.08 -4.73 12.76
N ALA A 22 31.97 -4.91 13.73
CA ALA A 22 32.06 -6.13 14.53
C ALA A 22 30.81 -6.40 15.40
N LYS A 23 29.90 -5.43 15.52
CA LYS A 23 28.68 -5.52 16.34
C LYS A 23 27.47 -4.99 15.56
N PRO A 24 26.26 -5.51 15.83
CA PRO A 24 25.04 -4.96 15.25
C PRO A 24 24.89 -3.47 15.57
N LEU A 25 24.29 -2.73 14.66
CA LEU A 25 23.92 -1.33 14.87
C LEU A 25 22.78 -1.28 15.88
N GLN A 26 23.02 -0.65 17.02
CA GLN A 26 22.00 -0.51 18.08
C GLN A 26 20.72 0.13 17.55
N GLU A 27 20.87 1.12 16.66
CA GLU A 27 19.79 1.76 15.94
C GLU A 27 20.23 2.05 14.51
N LEU A 28 19.39 1.70 13.55
CA LEU A 28 19.54 2.05 12.14
C LEU A 28 18.27 2.76 11.69
N SER A 29 18.42 3.98 11.18
CA SER A 29 17.34 4.73 10.54
C SER A 29 17.74 5.09 9.11
N LEU A 30 16.90 4.72 8.16
CA LEU A 30 17.02 5.12 6.77
C LEU A 30 15.82 6.00 6.43
N ARG A 31 16.07 7.15 5.82
CA ARG A 31 15.03 8.05 5.31
C ARG A 31 15.37 8.44 3.88
N VAL A 32 14.46 8.15 2.96
CA VAL A 32 14.55 8.54 1.55
C VAL A 32 13.41 9.51 1.26
N ASN A 33 13.76 10.70 0.79
CA ASN A 33 12.80 11.68 0.31
C ASN A 33 12.76 11.61 -1.23
N LEU A 34 11.65 11.15 -1.79
CA LEU A 34 11.41 11.13 -3.22
C LEU A 34 10.61 12.36 -3.62
N SER A 35 11.09 13.09 -4.63
CA SER A 35 10.37 14.20 -5.27
C SER A 35 10.62 14.15 -6.77
N GLY A 36 9.56 14.28 -7.55
CA GLY A 36 9.60 14.15 -9.00
C GLY A 36 8.66 15.09 -9.73
N ARG A 37 8.83 15.19 -11.05
CA ARG A 37 7.90 15.92 -11.94
C ARG A 37 6.66 15.06 -12.29
N GLU A 38 6.85 13.76 -12.36
CA GLU A 38 5.82 12.77 -12.64
C GLU A 38 5.22 12.20 -11.36
N ARG A 39 4.03 11.61 -11.46
CA ARG A 39 3.33 11.04 -10.31
C ARG A 39 4.04 9.77 -9.85
N LEU A 40 4.27 9.65 -8.55
CA LEU A 40 4.77 8.44 -7.90
C LEU A 40 3.63 7.41 -7.82
N LYS A 41 3.81 6.26 -8.45
CA LYS A 41 2.85 5.14 -8.44
C LYS A 41 3.25 4.12 -7.39
N THR A 42 3.86 3.00 -7.75
CA THR A 42 4.33 1.99 -6.80
C THR A 42 5.59 2.47 -6.09
N ILE A 43 5.72 2.22 -4.79
CA ILE A 43 6.97 2.38 -4.03
C ILE A 43 7.09 1.16 -3.12
N PHE A 44 8.20 0.43 -3.19
CA PHE A 44 8.44 -0.72 -2.33
C PHE A 44 9.93 -1.02 -2.18
N SER A 45 10.28 -1.75 -1.13
CA SER A 45 11.60 -2.31 -0.94
C SER A 45 11.48 -3.83 -0.80
N PRO A 46 12.19 -4.62 -1.63
CA PRO A 46 12.22 -6.08 -1.48
C PRO A 46 13.21 -6.54 -0.39
N THR A 47 14.00 -5.62 0.18
CA THR A 47 15.07 -5.93 1.13
C THR A 47 14.74 -5.51 2.55
N HIS A 48 13.96 -4.45 2.73
CA HIS A 48 13.62 -3.89 4.04
C HIS A 48 12.13 -3.58 4.12
N GLU A 49 11.50 -3.82 5.27
CA GLU A 49 10.12 -3.40 5.51
C GLU A 49 10.07 -1.89 5.75
N VAL A 50 9.60 -1.16 4.74
CA VAL A 50 9.57 0.31 4.76
C VAL A 50 8.18 0.86 5.03
N THR A 51 8.12 1.94 5.80
CA THR A 51 6.93 2.78 5.91
C THR A 51 6.99 3.88 4.87
N THR A 52 5.92 4.05 4.10
CA THR A 52 5.81 5.11 3.08
C THR A 52 4.77 6.14 3.48
N LYS A 53 5.19 7.39 3.63
CA LYS A 53 4.30 8.54 3.83
C LYS A 53 4.27 9.37 2.55
N ARG A 54 3.09 9.53 1.95
CA ARG A 54 2.92 10.35 0.73
C ARG A 54 2.50 11.76 1.08
N GLU A 55 3.02 12.72 0.33
CA GLU A 55 2.70 14.14 0.41
C GLU A 55 2.27 14.61 -0.98
N GLY A 56 1.03 14.28 -1.33
CA GLY A 56 0.50 14.45 -2.69
C GLY A 56 0.89 13.30 -3.63
N ASP A 57 0.81 13.55 -4.93
CA ASP A 57 1.02 12.56 -5.99
C ASP A 57 2.48 12.49 -6.48
N ARG A 58 3.34 13.44 -6.11
CA ARG A 58 4.71 13.60 -6.63
C ARG A 58 5.81 13.52 -5.57
N THR A 59 5.43 13.47 -4.29
CA THR A 59 6.36 13.47 -3.17
C THR A 59 6.03 12.35 -2.19
N ALA A 60 7.06 11.64 -1.73
CA ALA A 60 6.92 10.62 -0.71
C ALA A 60 8.17 10.56 0.17
N THR A 61 7.97 10.28 1.45
CA THR A 61 9.02 9.95 2.40
C THR A 61 8.95 8.46 2.72
N ILE A 62 10.05 7.75 2.49
CA ILE A 62 10.20 6.33 2.79
C ILE A 62 11.13 6.23 3.98
N SER A 63 10.70 5.50 5.01
CA SER A 63 11.49 5.31 6.22
C SER A 63 11.58 3.84 6.61
N PHE A 64 12.77 3.42 6.99
CA PHE A 64 13.01 2.18 7.71
C PHE A 64 13.66 2.53 9.06
N GLN A 65 13.25 1.84 10.12
CA GLN A 65 13.87 1.93 11.42
C GLN A 65 13.98 0.54 12.02
N GLY A 66 15.15 0.20 12.52
CA GLY A 66 15.40 -1.06 13.21
C GLY A 66 16.38 -0.89 14.34
N SER A 67 16.22 -1.71 15.38
CA SER A 67 17.14 -1.79 16.51
C SER A 67 17.97 -3.07 16.44
N ASN A 68 19.23 -3.01 16.85
CA ASN A 68 20.15 -4.14 16.86
C ASN A 68 20.27 -4.83 15.48
N VAL A 69 20.31 -4.03 14.41
CA VAL A 69 20.33 -4.51 13.02
C VAL A 69 21.75 -4.90 12.63
N LYS A 70 21.90 -6.10 12.07
CA LYS A 70 23.12 -6.48 11.37
C LYS A 70 22.95 -6.11 9.89
N PRO A 71 23.69 -5.14 9.35
CA PRO A 71 23.55 -4.73 7.96
C PRO A 71 24.19 -5.76 7.03
N ASP A 72 23.46 -6.83 6.71
CA ASP A 72 23.97 -7.95 5.91
C ASP A 72 23.46 -7.98 4.45
N ILE A 73 22.51 -7.12 4.13
CA ILE A 73 21.92 -6.93 2.81
C ILE A 73 21.91 -5.44 2.45
N ASP A 74 21.92 -5.13 1.16
CA ASP A 74 21.81 -3.75 0.70
C ASP A 74 20.38 -3.26 0.83
N PHE A 75 20.23 -1.95 1.05
CA PHE A 75 18.93 -1.33 0.98
C PHE A 75 18.61 -1.04 -0.48
N VAL A 76 17.57 -1.70 -1.00
CA VAL A 76 17.07 -1.52 -2.37
C VAL A 76 15.67 -0.93 -2.31
N LEU A 77 15.45 0.17 -3.02
CA LEU A 77 14.16 0.82 -3.17
C LEU A 77 13.78 0.86 -4.64
N TYR A 78 12.58 0.36 -4.95
CA TYR A 78 11.97 0.50 -6.25
C TYR A 78 10.82 1.49 -6.18
N PHE A 79 10.75 2.38 -7.17
CA PHE A 79 9.60 3.26 -7.34
C PHE A 79 9.26 3.43 -8.81
N HIS A 80 7.97 3.52 -9.10
CA HIS A 80 7.43 3.72 -10.44
C HIS A 80 6.95 5.17 -10.59
N THR A 81 7.27 5.82 -11.71
CA THR A 81 6.60 7.07 -12.11
C THR A 81 5.83 6.85 -13.39
N ASP A 82 4.61 7.37 -13.44
CA ASP A 82 3.78 7.26 -14.62
C ASP A 82 2.74 8.38 -14.68
N THR A 83 2.31 8.71 -15.89
CA THR A 83 1.15 9.56 -16.16
C THR A 83 -0.15 8.79 -16.26
N ASP A 84 -0.10 7.46 -16.48
CA ASP A 84 -1.30 6.65 -16.68
C ASP A 84 -2.10 6.40 -15.38
N PRO A 85 -3.43 6.27 -15.46
CA PRO A 85 -4.30 6.08 -14.30
C PRO A 85 -4.08 4.74 -13.61
N VAL A 86 -3.72 3.69 -14.34
CA VAL A 86 -3.30 2.41 -13.75
C VAL A 86 -1.79 2.32 -13.83
N GLY A 87 -1.11 2.25 -12.70
CA GLY A 87 0.33 2.01 -12.68
C GLY A 87 0.61 0.55 -12.98
N LEU A 88 0.78 0.21 -14.27
CA LEU A 88 1.15 -1.14 -14.70
C LEU A 88 2.61 -1.12 -15.17
N SER A 89 3.48 -1.83 -14.45
CA SER A 89 4.88 -1.98 -14.82
C SER A 89 5.23 -3.43 -15.04
N MET A 90 6.05 -3.72 -16.05
CA MET A 90 6.54 -5.06 -16.35
C MET A 90 8.06 -5.04 -16.44
N LEU A 91 8.71 -5.94 -15.69
CA LEU A 91 10.13 -6.23 -15.83
C LEU A 91 10.27 -7.63 -16.41
N ALA A 92 10.96 -7.77 -17.53
CA ALA A 92 11.21 -9.06 -18.16
C ALA A 92 12.71 -9.34 -18.25
N HIS A 93 13.11 -10.56 -17.92
CA HIS A 93 14.50 -10.99 -18.02
C HIS A 93 14.57 -12.37 -18.67
N ARG A 94 15.52 -12.53 -19.60
CA ARG A 94 15.78 -13.82 -20.24
C ARG A 94 17.29 -14.09 -20.30
N PRO A 95 17.81 -14.98 -19.44
CA PRO A 95 19.18 -15.45 -19.54
C PRO A 95 19.39 -16.24 -20.84
N ARG A 96 20.60 -16.21 -21.40
CA ARG A 96 20.90 -16.91 -22.65
C ARG A 96 20.92 -18.42 -22.42
N GLY A 97 20.05 -19.13 -23.14
CA GLY A 97 19.96 -20.60 -23.06
C GLY A 97 18.98 -21.12 -22.00
N GLU A 98 18.26 -20.23 -21.33
CA GLU A 98 17.24 -20.56 -20.33
C GLU A 98 15.88 -19.95 -20.72
N ASP A 99 14.84 -20.39 -20.01
CA ASP A 99 13.52 -19.79 -20.11
C ASP A 99 13.51 -18.40 -19.45
N GLY A 100 12.78 -17.47 -20.06
CA GLY A 100 12.62 -16.12 -19.53
C GLY A 100 11.61 -16.08 -18.39
N TYR A 101 11.75 -15.07 -17.53
CA TYR A 101 10.81 -14.76 -16.47
C TYR A 101 10.45 -13.27 -16.50
N PHE A 102 9.31 -12.94 -15.91
CA PHE A 102 8.86 -11.57 -15.80
C PHE A 102 8.13 -11.33 -14.48
N LEU A 103 8.11 -10.07 -14.07
CA LEU A 103 7.32 -9.55 -12.96
C LEU A 103 6.36 -8.51 -13.52
N ILE A 104 5.05 -8.68 -13.28
CA ILE A 104 4.06 -7.63 -13.51
C ILE A 104 3.66 -7.07 -12.14
N SER A 105 3.74 -5.75 -12.01
CA SER A 105 3.16 -5.01 -10.89
C SER A 105 2.01 -4.17 -11.42
N ALA A 106 0.83 -4.38 -10.85
CA ALA A 106 -0.34 -3.55 -11.11
C ALA A 106 -0.70 -2.86 -9.79
N ALA A 107 -0.43 -1.56 -9.71
CA ALA A 107 -0.84 -0.72 -8.60
C ALA A 107 -1.99 0.19 -9.06
N PRO A 108 -3.18 0.09 -8.45
CA PRO A 108 -4.24 1.06 -8.69
C PRO A 108 -3.78 2.46 -8.29
N ASP A 109 -4.34 3.50 -8.91
CA ASP A 109 -3.98 4.88 -8.55
C ASP A 109 -4.31 5.15 -7.08
N TYR A 110 -3.32 5.59 -6.31
CA TYR A 110 -3.56 6.14 -4.98
C TYR A 110 -4.19 7.53 -5.05
N ALA A 111 -4.10 8.20 -6.20
CA ALA A 111 -4.68 9.52 -6.46
C ALA A 111 -6.10 9.44 -7.04
N SER A 112 -6.93 8.54 -6.53
CA SER A 112 -8.37 8.73 -6.70
C SER A 112 -8.79 9.76 -5.65
N GLY A 113 -8.85 11.03 -6.05
CA GLY A 113 -9.69 12.00 -5.33
C GLY A 113 -11.10 11.43 -5.18
N SER A 114 -11.88 11.98 -4.25
CA SER A 114 -13.26 11.56 -3.95
C SER A 114 -14.17 11.36 -5.18
N ASP A 115 -13.81 11.92 -6.34
CA ASP A 115 -14.50 11.81 -7.63
C ASP A 115 -14.41 10.43 -8.32
N GLN A 116 -13.62 9.48 -7.81
CA GLN A 116 -13.55 8.11 -8.37
C GLN A 116 -13.95 7.02 -7.37
N VAL A 117 -14.68 7.37 -6.31
CA VAL A 117 -15.29 6.34 -5.46
C VAL A 117 -16.47 5.73 -6.22
N LEU A 118 -16.32 4.49 -6.67
CA LEU A 118 -17.41 3.74 -7.31
C LEU A 118 -18.56 3.56 -6.30
N PRO A 119 -19.82 3.86 -6.70
CA PRO A 119 -20.99 3.60 -5.87
C PRO A 119 -21.07 2.14 -5.46
N LYS A 120 -21.39 1.89 -4.19
CA LYS A 120 -21.53 0.55 -3.62
C LYS A 120 -22.99 0.21 -3.41
N ASP A 121 -23.32 -1.07 -3.58
CA ASP A 121 -24.58 -1.66 -3.14
C ASP A 121 -24.33 -2.46 -1.86
N ILE A 122 -24.91 -2.04 -0.74
CA ILE A 122 -24.65 -2.63 0.58
C ILE A 122 -25.94 -3.18 1.19
N THR A 123 -25.97 -4.49 1.43
CA THR A 123 -27.09 -5.15 2.13
C THR A 123 -26.73 -5.40 3.59
N PHE A 124 -27.44 -4.76 4.51
CA PHE A 124 -27.34 -5.00 5.94
C PHE A 124 -28.32 -6.10 6.36
N VAL A 125 -27.80 -7.24 6.82
CA VAL A 125 -28.62 -8.34 7.33
C VAL A 125 -28.58 -8.34 8.85
N ALA A 126 -29.70 -8.01 9.49
CA ALA A 126 -29.80 -7.79 10.93
C ALA A 126 -30.63 -8.89 11.61
N ASP A 127 -30.03 -9.59 12.57
CA ASP A 127 -30.73 -10.52 13.45
C ASP A 127 -31.62 -9.75 14.44
N THR A 128 -32.90 -10.12 14.51
CA THR A 128 -33.87 -9.61 15.49
C THR A 128 -34.45 -10.72 16.37
N SER A 129 -33.77 -11.87 16.46
CA SER A 129 -34.14 -13.02 17.28
C SER A 129 -34.05 -12.73 18.79
N GLY A 130 -34.64 -13.60 19.60
CA GLY A 130 -34.62 -13.48 21.06
C GLY A 130 -33.21 -13.42 21.67
N SER A 131 -32.17 -13.89 20.96
CA SER A 131 -30.78 -13.82 21.41
C SER A 131 -30.17 -12.40 21.39
N MET A 132 -30.83 -11.49 20.66
CA MET A 132 -30.47 -10.07 20.53
C MET A 132 -31.05 -9.19 21.63
N THR A 133 -31.65 -9.81 22.66
CA THR A 133 -32.05 -9.15 23.90
C THR A 133 -30.84 -8.68 24.72
N GLU A 134 -31.08 -8.01 25.85
CA GLU A 134 -30.03 -7.46 26.74
C GLU A 134 -29.15 -6.38 26.09
N GLY A 135 -29.77 -5.46 25.34
CA GLY A 135 -29.08 -4.27 24.78
C GLY A 135 -28.23 -4.53 23.53
N LYS A 136 -28.06 -5.79 23.10
CA LYS A 136 -27.38 -6.14 21.85
C LYS A 136 -28.09 -5.56 20.62
N LEU A 137 -29.43 -5.59 20.61
CA LEU A 137 -30.22 -4.99 19.54
C LEU A 137 -30.02 -3.47 19.48
N ASP A 138 -29.90 -2.79 20.63
CA ASP A 138 -29.63 -1.36 20.67
C ASP A 138 -28.21 -1.03 20.17
N GLN A 139 -27.23 -1.87 20.49
CA GLN A 139 -25.87 -1.74 19.97
C GLN A 139 -25.82 -1.98 18.46
N ALA A 140 -26.51 -3.03 17.96
CA ALA A 140 -26.62 -3.32 16.54
C ALA A 140 -27.28 -2.17 15.78
N ARG A 141 -28.33 -1.55 16.36
CA ARG A 141 -28.98 -0.37 15.80
C ARG A 141 -28.02 0.82 15.72
N LYS A 142 -27.26 1.10 16.77
CA LYS A 142 -26.27 2.19 16.78
C LYS A 142 -25.17 1.97 15.74
N ALA A 143 -24.68 0.74 15.60
CA ALA A 143 -23.68 0.38 14.60
C ALA A 143 -24.25 0.53 13.17
N LEU A 144 -25.49 0.08 12.95
CA LEU A 144 -26.16 0.25 11.66
C LEU A 144 -26.32 1.73 11.30
N LEU A 145 -26.80 2.56 12.23
CA LEU A 145 -26.94 4.01 12.02
C LEU A 145 -25.58 4.65 11.69
N PHE A 146 -24.53 4.29 12.42
CA PHE A 146 -23.18 4.76 12.12
C PHE A 146 -22.75 4.39 10.70
N CYS A 147 -23.00 3.16 10.24
CA CYS A 147 -22.68 2.75 8.88
C CYS A 147 -23.47 3.56 7.84
N LEU A 148 -24.77 3.76 8.06
CA LEU A 148 -25.64 4.54 7.16
C LEU A 148 -25.21 6.01 7.06
N ASP A 149 -24.82 6.62 8.17
CA ASP A 149 -24.35 8.01 8.22
C ASP A 149 -22.99 8.22 7.51
N ASN A 150 -22.26 7.13 7.25
CA ASN A 150 -20.95 7.15 6.57
C ASN A 150 -21.02 6.62 5.12
N LEU A 151 -22.22 6.37 4.58
CA LEU A 151 -22.40 6.04 3.17
C LEU A 151 -22.17 7.28 2.30
N ASN A 152 -21.61 7.08 1.10
CA ASN A 152 -21.51 8.16 0.12
C ASN A 152 -22.88 8.45 -0.49
N SER A 153 -23.05 9.65 -1.04
CA SER A 153 -24.33 10.11 -1.62
C SER A 153 -24.86 9.24 -2.78
N GLN A 154 -23.99 8.49 -3.44
CA GLN A 154 -24.34 7.58 -4.53
C GLN A 154 -24.45 6.11 -4.10
N ASP A 155 -24.05 5.77 -2.87
CA ASP A 155 -24.16 4.40 -2.36
C ASP A 155 -25.65 4.04 -2.20
N ARG A 156 -26.01 2.81 -2.55
CA ARG A 156 -27.36 2.27 -2.33
C ARG A 156 -27.27 1.22 -1.22
N PHE A 157 -28.34 1.12 -0.44
CA PHE A 157 -28.39 0.13 0.62
C PHE A 157 -29.76 -0.52 0.76
N GLU A 158 -29.76 -1.70 1.36
CA GLU A 158 -30.94 -2.42 1.79
C GLU A 158 -30.75 -2.92 3.22
N VAL A 159 -31.82 -2.98 4.00
CA VAL A 159 -31.80 -3.57 5.35
C VAL A 159 -32.78 -4.74 5.39
N ILE A 160 -32.25 -5.94 5.60
CA ILE A 160 -33.01 -7.17 5.74
C ILE A 160 -32.97 -7.59 7.20
N ARG A 161 -34.12 -7.59 7.86
CA ARG A 161 -34.26 -8.19 9.20
C ARG A 161 -34.60 -9.67 9.07
N PHE A 162 -34.04 -10.49 9.95
CA PHE A 162 -34.46 -11.88 10.09
C PHE A 162 -34.66 -12.25 11.56
N SER A 163 -35.62 -13.13 11.81
CA SER A 163 -35.80 -13.81 13.09
C SER A 163 -36.43 -15.16 12.83
N THR A 164 -36.19 -16.11 13.73
CA THR A 164 -36.86 -17.41 13.75
C THR A 164 -37.97 -17.40 14.79
#